data_AF-C6TG95-F1
#
_entry.id   AF-C6TG95-F1
#
_cell.length_a   1.000
_cell.length_b   1.000
_cell.length_c   1.000
_cell.angle_alpha   90.00
_cell.angle_beta   90.00
_cell.angle_gamma   90.00
#
_symmetry.space_group_name_H-M   'P 1'
#
loop_
_entity.id
_entity.type
_entity.pdbx_description
1 polymer ?
#
loop_
_entity_poly.entity_id
_entity_poly.type
_entity_poly.pdbx_seq_one_letter_code
_entity_poly.pdbx_strand_id
1 'polypeptide(L)'
;MQALLLRHRLSNSNTKSLFRLSSYFHSSSCSPRPFIPSPPSASSIATNLFTSPWSASQSRGIKVSGSDIKVGNIIGKQGHFYEVLKVDHSHEGRGKATIKVELRDIDQGNKVTQRMGTDEDVERVYVQEKTFMFMCMDSDGTVVLMDPDTLDQIEVSKDLFNKDCLYLRDEMKVKVHFYDDKPLSASVPKRVTCIVKEAIAATSRNKKVVLDNGLTVEVPSHIVAGDAIVVSTEHDSYIERAKA
;
A
#
# COMPACT_ATOMS: atom_id res chain seq x y z
N MET A 1 -21.53 -62.12 -33.38
CA MET A 1 -21.12 -62.38 -31.98
C MET A 1 -20.80 -61.02 -31.37
N GLN A 2 -21.75 -60.39 -30.64
CA GLN A 2 -21.82 -60.34 -29.16
C GLN A 2 -20.48 -59.89 -28.53
N ALA A 3 -20.36 -58.89 -27.65
CA ALA A 3 -21.35 -58.24 -26.78
C ALA A 3 -20.68 -57.08 -25.98
N LEU A 4 -21.51 -56.07 -25.63
CA LEU A 4 -21.55 -55.22 -24.40
C LEU A 4 -20.32 -54.35 -24.00
N LEU A 5 -20.43 -53.00 -23.93
CA LEU A 5 -21.07 -52.14 -22.89
C LEU A 5 -20.33 -52.21 -21.52
N LEU A 6 -20.09 -51.18 -20.70
CA LEU A 6 -20.37 -49.74 -20.67
C LEU A 6 -19.87 -49.21 -19.29
N ARG A 7 -19.35 -47.97 -19.25
CA ARG A 7 -19.44 -46.93 -18.16
C ARG A 7 -18.69 -47.01 -16.81
N HIS A 8 -18.05 -45.85 -16.53
CA HIS A 8 -18.02 -45.00 -15.32
C HIS A 8 -17.85 -45.60 -13.92
N ARG A 9 -16.92 -45.01 -13.12
CA ARG A 9 -17.27 -44.05 -12.04
C ARG A 9 -16.03 -43.45 -11.34
N LEU A 10 -16.11 -42.15 -11.07
CA LEU A 10 -15.35 -41.43 -10.04
C LEU A 10 -15.75 -41.93 -8.64
N SER A 11 -14.83 -41.92 -7.67
CA SER A 11 -15.18 -41.61 -6.29
C SER A 11 -13.98 -41.22 -5.44
N ASN A 12 -14.14 -40.06 -4.83
CA ASN A 12 -13.36 -39.42 -3.77
C ASN A 12 -13.53 -40.17 -2.43
N SER A 13 -12.50 -40.23 -1.58
CA SER A 13 -12.65 -40.63 -0.18
C SER A 13 -11.50 -40.10 0.69
N ASN A 14 -11.78 -39.08 1.50
CA ASN A 14 -11.08 -38.90 2.77
C ASN A 14 -12.03 -38.28 3.80
N THR A 15 -12.57 -39.12 4.69
CA THR A 15 -13.46 -38.73 5.78
C THR A 15 -12.87 -39.18 7.11
N LYS A 16 -12.60 -38.18 7.95
CA LYS A 16 -12.99 -38.04 9.37
C LYS A 16 -12.68 -39.20 10.32
N SER A 17 -11.66 -38.96 11.15
CA SER A 17 -11.35 -39.71 12.37
C SER A 17 -12.34 -39.40 13.50
N LEU A 18 -12.57 -40.42 14.32
CA LEU A 18 -13.66 -40.57 15.28
C LEU A 18 -13.32 -40.08 16.69
N PHE A 19 -14.37 -39.64 17.36
CA PHE A 19 -14.46 -39.33 18.79
C PHE A 19 -14.13 -40.53 19.69
N ARG A 20 -13.47 -40.26 20.82
CA ARG A 20 -13.50 -41.11 22.02
C ARG A 20 -14.07 -40.32 23.19
N LEU A 21 -15.16 -40.83 23.76
CA LEU A 21 -15.73 -40.46 25.04
C LEU A 21 -15.00 -41.20 26.17
N SER A 22 -14.77 -40.53 27.30
CA SER A 22 -14.83 -41.16 28.63
C SER A 22 -15.09 -40.10 29.69
N SER A 23 -16.24 -40.24 30.34
CA SER A 23 -16.61 -39.67 31.64
C SER A 23 -15.65 -40.11 32.74
N TYR A 24 -15.56 -39.36 33.85
CA TYR A 24 -16.06 -39.76 35.18
C TYR A 24 -15.86 -38.63 36.21
N PHE A 25 -16.90 -38.46 37.02
CA PHE A 25 -17.09 -37.53 38.12
C PHE A 25 -16.10 -37.74 39.29
N HIS A 26 -15.83 -36.68 40.07
CA HIS A 26 -16.18 -36.61 41.50
C HIS A 26 -16.07 -35.18 42.06
N SER A 27 -16.92 -34.92 43.04
CA SER A 27 -17.37 -33.66 43.62
C SER A 27 -16.64 -33.26 44.91
N SER A 28 -17.02 -32.08 45.43
CA SER A 28 -16.92 -31.55 46.81
C SER A 28 -15.65 -30.72 47.11
N SER A 29 -15.64 -29.63 47.88
CA SER A 29 -16.58 -28.61 48.37
C SER A 29 -15.79 -27.81 49.42
N CYS A 30 -15.75 -26.46 49.38
CA CYS A 30 -15.74 -25.59 50.57
C CYS A 30 -15.48 -24.12 50.19
N SER A 31 -16.60 -23.39 50.11
CA SER A 31 -16.94 -22.08 50.71
C SER A 31 -16.02 -20.83 50.67
N PRO A 32 -16.64 -19.63 50.68
CA PRO A 32 -16.04 -18.36 50.32
C PRO A 32 -15.63 -17.51 51.53
N ARG A 33 -14.79 -16.48 51.32
CA ARG A 33 -14.63 -15.37 52.28
C ARG A 33 -14.84 -14.00 51.62
N PRO A 34 -15.62 -13.10 52.27
CA PRO A 34 -15.84 -11.72 51.83
C PRO A 34 -14.93 -10.68 52.53
N PHE A 35 -14.72 -9.55 51.84
CA PHE A 35 -14.55 -8.14 52.27
C PHE A 35 -13.56 -7.78 53.41
N ILE A 36 -12.75 -6.72 53.30
CA ILE A 36 -13.12 -5.30 53.59
C ILE A 36 -12.02 -4.33 53.07
N PRO A 37 -12.37 -3.08 52.69
CA PRO A 37 -11.48 -2.03 52.17
C PRO A 37 -10.74 -1.23 53.26
N SER A 38 -9.70 -0.48 52.86
CA SER A 38 -9.18 0.64 53.67
C SER A 38 -8.86 1.88 52.81
N PRO A 39 -9.42 3.05 53.16
CA PRO A 39 -8.85 4.35 52.85
C PRO A 39 -8.63 5.17 54.15
N PRO A 40 -8.21 6.44 54.09
CA PRO A 40 -6.96 6.96 53.54
C PRO A 40 -6.15 7.67 54.66
N SER A 41 -4.85 7.91 54.47
CA SER A 41 -4.12 8.85 55.33
C SER A 41 -3.28 9.81 54.50
N ALA A 42 -3.80 11.05 54.53
CA ALA A 42 -3.29 12.36 54.20
C ALA A 42 -1.91 12.60 53.55
N SER A 43 -1.99 13.57 52.64
CA SER A 43 -1.04 14.67 52.39
C SER A 43 0.30 14.31 51.78
N SER A 44 0.38 14.48 50.46
CA SER A 44 1.49 15.15 49.80
C SER A 44 1.01 15.68 48.45
N ILE A 45 0.83 16.99 48.39
CA ILE A 45 0.69 17.74 47.15
C ILE A 45 1.99 17.52 46.37
N ALA A 46 1.94 16.69 45.32
CA ALA A 46 2.99 16.57 44.34
C ALA A 46 2.35 16.51 42.96
N THR A 47 1.97 17.70 42.50
CA THR A 47 1.94 18.10 41.09
C THR A 47 3.07 17.42 40.31
N ASN A 48 2.70 16.47 39.46
CA ASN A 48 3.47 16.00 38.30
C ASN A 48 2.40 15.61 37.25
N LEU A 49 1.67 16.52 36.61
CA LEU A 49 2.14 17.42 35.54
C LEU A 49 3.23 16.81 34.63
N PHE A 50 3.08 15.52 34.29
CA PHE A 50 3.67 14.97 33.07
C PHE A 50 2.58 14.26 32.26
N THR A 51 1.50 15.00 32.03
CA THR A 51 0.62 14.78 30.88
C THR A 51 1.46 15.06 29.64
N SER A 52 1.86 14.01 28.94
CA SER A 52 2.42 13.94 27.59
C SER A 52 2.64 15.30 26.89
N PRO A 53 3.85 15.89 26.95
CA PRO A 53 4.10 17.23 26.41
C PRO A 53 4.27 17.26 24.87
N TRP A 54 3.92 16.20 24.15
CA TRP A 54 4.27 16.08 22.73
C TRP A 54 3.12 15.71 21.78
N SER A 55 1.87 15.64 22.25
CA SER A 55 0.71 15.51 21.35
C SER A 55 0.37 16.80 20.61
N ALA A 56 1.31 17.74 20.52
CA ALA A 56 1.33 18.67 19.42
C ALA A 56 1.77 17.87 18.19
N SER A 57 0.80 17.25 17.52
CA SER A 57 0.92 17.06 16.07
C SER A 57 1.23 18.45 15.53
N GLN A 58 2.52 18.74 15.30
CA GLN A 58 2.92 19.98 14.68
C GLN A 58 2.48 19.82 13.24
N SER A 59 1.24 20.21 12.97
CA SER A 59 0.73 20.34 11.62
C SER A 59 1.59 21.40 10.92
N ARG A 60 2.69 20.96 10.32
CA ARG A 60 3.43 21.73 9.31
C ARG A 60 2.65 21.65 7.99
N GLY A 61 1.37 21.94 8.08
CA GLY A 61 0.45 22.07 6.98
C GLY A 61 0.33 23.54 6.60
N ILE A 62 0.31 23.80 5.30
CA ILE A 62 -0.08 25.11 4.78
C ILE A 62 -1.56 25.05 4.41
N LYS A 63 -2.33 26.04 4.86
CA LYS A 63 -3.72 26.19 4.42
C LYS A 63 -3.71 26.61 2.96
N VAL A 64 -4.35 25.82 2.12
CA VAL A 64 -4.51 26.07 0.68
C VAL A 64 -5.98 26.06 0.32
N SER A 65 -6.36 26.84 -0.67
CA SER A 65 -7.73 26.80 -1.19
C SER A 65 -7.97 25.48 -1.93
N GLY A 66 -9.24 25.05 -2.02
CA GLY A 66 -9.62 23.90 -2.82
C GLY A 66 -9.13 23.98 -4.27
N SER A 67 -9.07 25.18 -4.85
CA SER A 67 -8.52 25.43 -6.21
C SER A 67 -7.09 24.95 -6.39
N ASP A 68 -6.27 25.05 -5.34
CA ASP A 68 -4.81 24.81 -5.40
C ASP A 68 -4.46 23.32 -5.21
N ILE A 69 -5.46 22.47 -4.97
CA ILE A 69 -5.29 21.04 -4.79
C ILE A 69 -4.92 20.40 -6.14
N LYS A 70 -3.82 19.65 -6.14
CA LYS A 70 -3.30 18.91 -7.29
C LYS A 70 -3.19 17.42 -6.95
N VAL A 71 -3.20 16.60 -7.99
CA VAL A 71 -2.92 15.17 -7.89
C VAL A 71 -1.54 14.96 -7.26
N GLY A 72 -1.45 14.02 -6.31
CA GLY A 72 -0.25 13.73 -5.52
C GLY A 72 -0.07 14.61 -4.27
N ASN A 73 -0.90 15.63 -4.07
CA ASN A 73 -0.88 16.35 -2.79
C ASN A 73 -1.38 15.44 -1.66
N ILE A 74 -0.82 15.63 -0.48
CA ILE A 74 -1.32 15.01 0.75
C ILE A 74 -2.04 16.07 1.56
N ILE A 75 -3.31 15.78 1.88
CA ILE A 75 -4.19 16.68 2.60
C ILE A 75 -4.58 16.07 3.95
N GLY A 76 -4.57 16.89 5.00
CA GLY A 76 -5.06 16.55 6.32
C GLY A 76 -6.54 16.90 6.43
N LYS A 77 -7.36 15.93 6.84
CA LYS A 77 -8.78 16.17 7.10
C LYS A 77 -9.29 15.26 8.22
N GLN A 78 -9.99 15.84 9.20
CA GLN A 78 -10.60 15.09 10.32
C GLN A 78 -9.58 14.20 11.09
N GLY A 79 -8.31 14.61 11.14
CA GLY A 79 -7.24 13.85 11.79
C GLY A 79 -6.66 12.70 10.97
N HIS A 80 -7.11 12.50 9.72
CA HIS A 80 -6.58 11.53 8.78
C HIS A 80 -5.83 12.20 7.63
N PHE A 81 -4.85 11.49 7.08
CA PHE A 81 -4.09 11.94 5.92
C PHE A 81 -4.56 11.22 4.66
N TYR A 82 -4.81 12.01 3.62
CA TYR A 82 -5.29 11.52 2.34
C TYR A 82 -4.36 11.94 1.22
N GLU A 83 -3.99 10.98 0.36
CA GLU A 83 -3.35 11.23 -0.92
C GLU A 83 -4.42 11.57 -1.98
N VAL A 84 -4.21 12.64 -2.74
CA VAL A 84 -5.10 13.05 -3.83
C VAL A 84 -4.79 12.26 -5.09
N LEU A 85 -5.70 11.38 -5.51
CA LEU A 85 -5.54 10.57 -6.72
C LEU A 85 -6.05 11.30 -7.98
N LYS A 86 -7.18 12.01 -7.87
CA LYS A 86 -7.80 12.70 -9.00
C LYS A 86 -8.54 13.94 -8.54
N VAL A 87 -8.50 14.98 -9.37
CA VAL A 87 -9.22 16.24 -9.15
C VAL A 87 -10.00 16.60 -10.42
N ASP A 88 -11.31 16.76 -10.28
CA ASP A 88 -12.19 17.23 -11.35
C ASP A 88 -12.79 18.58 -10.95
N HIS A 89 -12.44 19.64 -11.70
CA HIS A 89 -13.01 20.98 -11.50
C HIS A 89 -14.32 21.11 -12.28
N SER A 90 -15.40 21.48 -11.58
CA SER A 90 -16.71 21.69 -12.19
C SER A 90 -17.18 23.13 -11.95
N HIS A 91 -17.33 23.87 -13.05
CA HIS A 91 -17.95 25.19 -13.06
C HIS A 91 -19.40 25.06 -13.51
N GLU A 92 -20.34 25.29 -12.59
CA GLU A 92 -21.75 25.43 -12.92
C GLU A 92 -22.01 26.86 -13.39
N GLY A 93 -22.70 27.05 -14.53
CA GLY A 93 -22.79 28.35 -15.19
C GLY A 93 -23.40 29.48 -14.35
N ARG A 94 -24.21 29.15 -13.34
CA ARG A 94 -24.80 30.10 -12.38
C ARG A 94 -24.71 29.60 -10.93
N GLY A 95 -23.53 29.18 -10.51
CA GLY A 95 -23.31 28.77 -9.12
C GLY A 95 -21.84 28.76 -8.72
N LYS A 96 -21.56 28.27 -7.51
CA LYS A 96 -20.21 28.30 -6.94
C LYS A 96 -19.38 27.19 -7.58
N ALA A 97 -18.14 27.52 -7.98
CA ALA A 97 -17.23 26.51 -8.50
C ALA A 97 -16.95 25.44 -7.42
N THR A 98 -17.08 24.17 -7.80
CA THR A 98 -16.82 23.05 -6.90
C THR A 98 -15.80 22.11 -7.53
N ILE A 99 -15.01 21.49 -6.68
CA ILE A 99 -14.08 20.44 -7.06
C ILE A 99 -14.59 19.10 -6.55
N LYS A 100 -14.44 18.06 -7.37
CA LYS A 100 -14.64 16.66 -6.96
C LYS A 100 -13.26 16.03 -6.87
N VAL A 101 -12.91 15.57 -5.68
CA VAL A 101 -11.60 15.00 -5.38
C VAL A 101 -11.76 13.52 -5.02
N GLU A 102 -10.95 12.68 -5.65
CA GLU A 102 -10.78 11.28 -5.26
C GLU A 102 -9.55 11.18 -4.38
N LEU A 103 -9.77 10.72 -3.15
CA LEU A 103 -8.81 10.65 -2.07
C LEU A 103 -8.52 9.18 -1.75
N ARG A 104 -7.30 8.91 -1.32
CA ARG A 104 -6.91 7.62 -0.75
C ARG A 104 -6.40 7.85 0.66
N ASP A 105 -7.01 7.18 1.62
CA ASP A 105 -6.53 7.13 2.99
C ASP A 105 -5.16 6.43 3.00
N ILE A 106 -4.17 7.06 3.63
CA ILE A 106 -2.81 6.52 3.64
C ILE A 106 -2.67 5.42 4.69
N ASP A 107 -3.37 5.53 5.83
CA ASP A 107 -3.32 4.53 6.89
C ASP A 107 -4.15 3.30 6.53
N GLN A 108 -5.37 3.52 6.03
CA GLN A 108 -6.31 2.42 5.74
C GLN A 108 -6.28 1.95 4.28
N GLY A 109 -5.71 2.73 3.36
CA GLY A 109 -5.74 2.46 1.92
C GLY A 109 -7.11 2.68 1.25
N ASN A 110 -8.14 3.07 2.00
CA ASN A 110 -9.51 3.23 1.53
C ASN A 110 -9.65 4.41 0.57
N LYS A 111 -10.37 4.22 -0.54
CA LYS A 111 -10.66 5.29 -1.51
C LYS A 111 -11.96 6.01 -1.14
N VAL A 112 -11.92 7.33 -1.05
CA VAL A 112 -13.05 8.18 -0.70
C VAL A 112 -13.20 9.27 -1.76
N THR A 113 -14.43 9.50 -2.22
CA THR A 113 -14.72 10.60 -3.14
C THR A 113 -15.42 11.71 -2.38
N GLN A 114 -14.91 12.93 -2.47
CA GLN A 114 -15.47 14.09 -1.79
C GLN A 114 -15.65 15.27 -2.75
N ARG A 115 -16.74 16.02 -2.58
CA ARG A 115 -16.95 17.31 -3.24
C ARG A 115 -16.60 18.44 -2.27
N MET A 116 -15.82 19.42 -2.72
CA MET A 116 -15.37 20.56 -1.93
C MET A 116 -15.61 21.87 -2.68
N GLY A 117 -15.71 22.98 -1.93
CA GLY A 117 -15.75 24.31 -2.51
C GLY A 117 -14.37 24.74 -3.03
N THR A 118 -14.33 25.56 -4.06
CA THR A 118 -13.07 26.13 -4.58
C THR A 118 -12.39 27.05 -3.55
N ASP A 119 -13.19 27.81 -2.79
CA ASP A 119 -12.71 28.68 -1.70
C ASP A 119 -12.67 27.97 -0.33
N GLU A 120 -12.87 26.65 -0.29
CA GLU A 120 -12.78 25.91 0.98
C GLU A 120 -11.31 25.73 1.36
N ASP A 121 -10.93 26.13 2.57
CA ASP A 121 -9.58 25.96 3.07
C ASP A 121 -9.32 24.49 3.43
N VAL A 122 -8.24 23.95 2.89
CA VAL A 122 -7.76 22.60 3.15
C VAL A 122 -6.34 22.65 3.69
N GLU A 123 -6.06 21.81 4.68
CA GLU A 123 -4.72 21.68 5.23
C GLU A 123 -3.88 20.78 4.32
N ARG A 124 -2.96 21.39 3.57
CA ARG A 124 -2.00 20.63 2.77
C ARG A 124 -0.76 20.37 3.61
N VAL A 125 -0.41 19.11 3.72
CA VAL A 125 0.77 18.67 4.47
C VAL A 125 2.01 18.82 3.61
N TYR A 126 3.09 19.36 4.20
CA TYR A 126 4.41 19.33 3.56
C TYR A 126 5.05 17.96 3.79
N VAL A 127 5.44 17.32 2.70
CA VAL A 127 6.01 15.98 2.69
C VAL A 127 7.44 16.09 2.23
N GLN A 128 8.37 15.49 2.97
CA GLN A 128 9.78 15.48 2.58
C GLN A 128 9.99 14.33 1.59
N GLU A 129 10.42 14.65 0.37
CA GLU A 129 10.85 13.65 -0.60
C GLU A 129 12.34 13.39 -0.44
N LYS A 130 12.72 12.12 -0.27
CA LYS A 130 14.10 11.67 -0.22
C LYS A 130 14.29 10.51 -1.20
N THR A 131 15.46 10.41 -1.81
CA THR A 131 15.79 9.36 -2.77
C THR A 131 16.64 8.30 -2.10
N PHE A 132 16.27 7.04 -2.27
CA PHE A 132 16.98 5.88 -1.73
C PHE A 132 17.38 4.92 -2.85
N MET A 133 18.29 4.00 -2.56
CA MET A 133 18.61 2.85 -3.40
C MET A 133 17.95 1.60 -2.82
N PHE A 134 17.23 0.87 -3.65
CA PHE A 134 16.68 -0.44 -3.29
C PHE A 134 17.82 -1.47 -3.19
N MET A 135 17.83 -2.22 -2.09
CA MET A 135 18.86 -3.22 -1.82
C MET A 135 18.31 -4.64 -1.92
N CYS A 136 17.27 -4.95 -1.16
CA CYS A 136 16.63 -6.26 -1.18
C CYS A 136 15.21 -6.19 -0.63
N MET A 137 14.46 -7.27 -0.83
CA MET A 137 13.14 -7.48 -0.26
C MET A 137 13.14 -8.81 0.51
N ASP A 138 12.72 -8.76 1.77
CA ASP A 138 12.61 -9.93 2.63
C ASP A 138 11.37 -10.78 2.31
N SER A 139 11.39 -12.04 2.74
CA SER A 139 10.25 -12.96 2.58
C SER A 139 8.96 -12.45 3.19
N ASP A 140 9.08 -11.64 4.25
CA ASP A 140 7.96 -11.13 5.04
C ASP A 140 7.30 -9.89 4.39
N GLY A 141 7.86 -9.41 3.27
CA GLY A 141 7.34 -8.25 2.54
C GLY A 141 7.93 -6.91 2.99
N THR A 142 9.01 -6.93 3.76
CA THR A 142 9.81 -5.75 4.10
C THR A 142 10.76 -5.42 2.95
N VAL A 143 10.79 -4.17 2.55
CA VAL A 143 11.68 -3.62 1.53
C VAL A 143 12.79 -2.84 2.23
N VAL A 144 14.04 -3.24 2.00
CA VAL A 144 15.22 -2.59 2.58
C VAL A 144 15.77 -1.58 1.58
N LEU A 145 15.85 -0.33 2.02
CA LEU A 145 16.33 0.81 1.24
C LEU A 145 17.55 1.43 1.91
N MET A 146 18.47 1.95 1.11
CA MET A 146 19.69 2.61 1.59
C MET A 146 19.74 4.05 1.11
N ASP A 147 20.02 4.99 2.01
CA ASP A 147 20.27 6.39 1.66
C ASP A 147 21.64 6.49 0.97
N PRO A 148 21.75 7.03 -0.26
CA PRO A 148 23.02 7.13 -0.97
C PRO A 148 23.99 8.14 -0.34
N ASP A 149 23.50 9.11 0.43
CA ASP A 149 24.32 10.18 1.01
C ASP A 149 24.79 9.84 2.43
N THR A 150 23.90 9.28 3.26
CA THR A 150 24.24 8.91 4.66
C THR A 150 24.64 7.44 4.83
N LEU A 151 24.34 6.58 3.84
CA LEU A 151 24.49 5.12 3.91
C LEU A 151 23.62 4.47 5.00
N ASP A 152 22.65 5.20 5.53
CA ASP A 152 21.69 4.66 6.50
C ASP A 152 20.68 3.73 5.79
N GLN A 153 20.36 2.62 6.46
CA GLN A 153 19.36 1.67 5.97
C GLN A 153 18.03 1.90 6.66
N ILE A 154 16.96 1.84 5.88
CA ILE A 154 15.58 1.91 6.37
C ILE A 154 14.79 0.71 5.86
N GLU A 155 13.89 0.24 6.72
CA GLU A 155 12.94 -0.81 6.40
C GLU A 155 11.57 -0.20 6.13
N VAL A 156 10.96 -0.56 5.01
CA VAL A 156 9.69 -0.02 4.56
C VAL A 156 8.77 -1.17 4.16
N SER A 157 7.48 -1.09 4.49
CA SER A 157 6.51 -2.10 4.03
C SER A 157 6.34 -2.03 2.51
N LYS A 158 6.27 -3.20 1.84
CA LYS A 158 5.94 -3.29 0.40
C LYS A 158 4.63 -2.59 0.03
N ASP A 159 3.70 -2.50 0.97
CA ASP A 159 2.37 -1.96 0.71
C ASP A 159 2.42 -0.46 0.35
N LEU A 160 3.47 0.25 0.77
CA LEU A 160 3.70 1.64 0.40
C LEU A 160 4.01 1.83 -1.09
N PHE A 161 4.57 0.80 -1.75
CA PHE A 161 4.87 0.78 -3.18
C PHE A 161 3.68 0.33 -4.04
N ASN A 162 2.60 -0.16 -3.43
CA ASN A 162 1.39 -0.60 -4.12
C ASN A 162 1.68 -1.63 -5.24
N LYS A 163 1.17 -1.36 -6.46
CA LYS A 163 1.40 -2.18 -7.65
C LYS A 163 2.84 -2.07 -8.15
N ASP A 164 3.49 -0.95 -7.88
CA ASP A 164 4.79 -0.64 -8.46
C ASP A 164 5.92 -1.43 -7.78
N CYS A 165 5.62 -2.10 -6.67
CA CYS A 165 6.51 -3.05 -6.01
C CYS A 165 7.05 -4.13 -6.98
N LEU A 166 6.28 -4.50 -8.01
CA LEU A 166 6.68 -5.48 -9.03
C LEU A 166 7.82 -4.99 -9.93
N TYR A 167 8.07 -3.68 -9.97
CA TYR A 167 9.15 -3.10 -10.77
C TYR A 167 10.45 -2.94 -10.00
N LEU A 168 10.49 -3.25 -8.69
CA LEU A 168 11.70 -3.13 -7.89
C LEU A 168 12.78 -4.10 -8.38
N ARG A 169 14.01 -3.59 -8.42
CA ARG A 169 15.24 -4.28 -8.83
C ARG A 169 16.39 -3.74 -8.02
N ASP A 170 17.39 -4.59 -7.83
CA ASP A 170 18.62 -4.25 -7.13
C ASP A 170 19.26 -2.99 -7.72
N GLU A 171 19.80 -2.16 -6.84
CA GLU A 171 20.46 -0.88 -7.16
C GLU A 171 19.56 0.18 -7.83
N MET A 172 18.23 -0.02 -7.83
CA MET A 172 17.30 0.96 -8.36
C MET A 172 17.11 2.14 -7.40
N LYS A 173 17.13 3.37 -7.95
CA LYS A 173 16.79 4.57 -7.19
C LYS A 173 15.27 4.69 -7.04
N VAL A 174 14.78 4.78 -5.82
CA VAL A 174 13.36 4.96 -5.48
C VAL A 174 13.17 6.25 -4.70
N LYS A 175 11.97 6.81 -4.74
CA LYS A 175 11.62 8.02 -3.99
C LYS A 175 10.69 7.64 -2.84
N VAL A 176 11.04 8.07 -1.63
CA VAL A 176 10.24 7.86 -0.44
C VAL A 176 9.80 9.20 0.11
N HIS A 177 8.52 9.30 0.41
CA HIS A 177 7.87 10.46 0.96
C HIS A 177 7.72 10.28 2.47
N PHE A 178 8.31 11.20 3.24
CA PHE A 178 8.28 11.20 4.70
C PHE A 178 7.37 12.29 5.25
N TYR A 179 6.66 11.93 6.31
CA TYR A 179 5.93 12.86 7.15
C TYR A 179 6.27 12.57 8.61
N ASP A 180 6.79 13.57 9.34
CA ASP A 180 7.29 13.43 10.72
C ASP A 180 8.19 12.19 10.91
N ASP A 181 9.16 12.03 10.01
CA ASP A 181 10.11 10.92 9.94
C ASP A 181 9.49 9.53 9.72
N LYS A 182 8.18 9.46 9.46
CA LYS A 182 7.48 8.23 9.07
C LYS A 182 7.36 8.12 7.55
N PRO A 183 7.71 6.97 6.95
CA PRO A 183 7.50 6.75 5.53
C PRO A 183 6.01 6.63 5.26
N LEU A 184 5.53 7.42 4.30
CA LEU A 184 4.11 7.60 4.01
C LEU A 184 3.73 6.99 2.67
N SER A 185 4.54 7.22 1.65
CA SER A 185 4.40 6.57 0.34
C SER A 185 5.77 6.41 -0.31
N ALA A 186 5.88 5.44 -1.21
CA ALA A 186 7.10 5.21 -1.97
C ALA A 186 6.76 5.00 -3.45
N SER A 187 7.61 5.53 -4.32
CA SER A 187 7.44 5.44 -5.77
C SER A 187 8.74 5.03 -6.45
N VAL A 188 8.59 4.24 -7.50
CA VAL A 188 9.67 3.84 -8.41
C VAL A 188 9.76 4.83 -9.56
N PRO A 189 10.90 4.88 -10.29
CA PRO A 189 11.03 5.71 -11.47
C PRO A 189 9.92 5.44 -12.49
N LYS A 190 9.48 6.49 -13.18
CA LYS A 190 8.43 6.40 -14.22
C LYS A 190 8.81 5.48 -15.39
N ARG A 191 10.10 5.26 -15.59
CA ARG A 191 10.65 4.43 -16.66
C ARG A 191 11.57 3.40 -16.03
N VAL A 192 11.27 2.13 -16.26
CA VAL A 192 12.07 1.01 -15.75
C VAL A 192 12.45 0.12 -16.92
N THR A 193 13.72 -0.30 -16.94
CA THR A 193 14.21 -1.26 -17.93
C THR A 193 13.91 -2.68 -17.45
N CYS A 194 13.17 -3.45 -18.24
CA CYS A 194 12.82 -4.84 -17.97
C CYS A 194 13.29 -5.78 -19.07
N ILE A 195 13.61 -7.02 -18.72
CA ILE A 195 14.01 -8.04 -19.69
C ILE A 195 12.80 -8.89 -20.07
N VAL A 196 12.63 -9.13 -21.37
CA VAL A 196 11.58 -10.03 -21.86
C VAL A 196 11.96 -11.48 -21.57
N LYS A 197 11.16 -12.17 -20.75
CA LYS A 197 11.36 -13.58 -20.40
C LYS A 197 10.80 -14.50 -21.48
N GLU A 198 9.52 -14.35 -21.80
CA GLU A 198 8.80 -15.24 -22.70
C GLU A 198 7.80 -14.45 -23.56
N ALA A 199 7.45 -14.99 -24.73
CA ALA A 199 6.57 -14.32 -25.67
C ALA A 199 5.40 -15.23 -26.03
N ILE A 200 4.17 -14.88 -25.59
CA ILE A 200 3.02 -15.79 -25.57
C ILE A 200 2.24 -15.78 -26.88
N ALA A 201 1.87 -14.59 -27.39
CA ALA A 201 0.94 -14.48 -28.53
C ALA A 201 1.29 -13.30 -29.42
N ALA A 202 1.44 -13.56 -30.73
CA ALA A 202 1.69 -12.55 -31.74
C ALA A 202 0.43 -12.30 -32.58
N THR A 203 -0.07 -11.06 -32.55
CA THR A 203 -0.97 -10.53 -33.59
C THR A 203 -0.10 -9.81 -34.62
N SER A 204 -0.61 -9.58 -35.84
CA SER A 204 0.15 -8.98 -36.95
C SER A 204 0.80 -7.63 -36.64
N ARG A 205 0.32 -6.88 -35.63
CA ARG A 205 0.87 -5.59 -35.19
C ARG A 205 1.57 -5.63 -33.82
N ASN A 206 0.93 -6.21 -32.82
CA ASN A 206 1.42 -6.26 -31.43
C ASN A 206 1.54 -7.71 -30.93
N LYS A 207 2.51 -7.94 -30.06
CA LYS A 207 2.78 -9.21 -29.39
C LYS A 207 2.65 -9.02 -27.87
N LYS A 208 2.08 -10.00 -27.17
CA LYS A 208 2.08 -10.06 -25.71
C LYS A 208 3.31 -10.79 -25.21
N VAL A 209 4.05 -10.16 -24.30
CA VAL A 209 5.25 -10.72 -23.69
C VAL A 209 5.16 -10.71 -22.17
N VAL A 210 5.81 -11.67 -21.54
CA VAL A 210 5.99 -11.75 -20.09
C VAL A 210 7.39 -11.26 -19.77
N LEU A 211 7.47 -10.34 -18.83
CA LEU A 211 8.73 -9.79 -18.32
C LEU A 211 9.32 -10.69 -17.24
N ASP A 212 10.60 -10.46 -16.93
CA ASP A 212 11.32 -11.08 -15.81
C ASP A 212 10.59 -10.99 -14.45
N ASN A 213 9.90 -9.87 -14.20
CA ASN A 213 9.07 -9.66 -13.00
C ASN A 213 7.66 -10.29 -13.06
N GLY A 214 7.33 -11.01 -14.14
CA GLY A 214 6.05 -11.70 -14.31
C GLY A 214 4.91 -10.83 -14.84
N LEU A 215 5.13 -9.53 -15.07
CA LEU A 215 4.15 -8.66 -15.72
C LEU A 215 3.99 -8.99 -17.20
N THR A 216 2.78 -8.86 -17.71
CA THR A 216 2.48 -9.04 -19.14
C THR A 216 2.29 -7.69 -19.80
N VAL A 217 3.08 -7.39 -20.83
CA VAL A 217 3.06 -6.12 -21.57
C VAL A 217 2.86 -6.37 -23.06
N GLU A 218 2.15 -5.46 -23.74
CA GLU A 218 2.05 -5.46 -25.20
C GLU A 218 3.24 -4.72 -25.82
N VAL A 219 3.98 -5.41 -26.68
CA VAL A 219 5.18 -4.90 -27.36
C VAL A 219 5.04 -5.05 -28.88
N PRO A 220 5.80 -4.28 -29.67
CA PRO A 220 5.88 -4.48 -31.11
C PRO A 220 6.39 -5.87 -31.51
N SER A 221 5.99 -6.36 -32.70
CA SER A 221 6.31 -7.71 -33.18
C SER A 221 7.79 -8.04 -33.37
N HIS A 222 8.67 -7.03 -33.45
CA HIS A 222 10.11 -7.21 -33.64
C HIS A 222 10.89 -7.49 -32.34
N ILE A 223 10.24 -7.42 -31.17
CA ILE A 223 10.85 -7.71 -29.88
C ILE A 223 10.88 -9.22 -29.63
N VAL A 224 12.04 -9.72 -29.18
CA VAL A 224 12.30 -11.14 -28.93
C VAL A 224 12.58 -11.38 -27.45
N ALA A 225 12.45 -12.62 -26.98
CA ALA A 225 12.89 -12.99 -25.63
C ALA A 225 14.39 -12.71 -25.45
N GLY A 226 14.76 -12.17 -24.28
CA GLY A 226 16.11 -11.68 -23.98
C GLY A 226 16.32 -10.20 -24.27
N ASP A 227 15.42 -9.53 -25.00
CA ASP A 227 15.54 -8.09 -25.23
C ASP A 227 15.24 -7.29 -23.96
N ALA A 228 16.06 -6.26 -23.72
CA ALA A 228 15.78 -5.24 -22.72
C ALA A 228 14.86 -4.17 -23.30
N ILE A 229 13.76 -3.88 -22.61
CA ILE A 229 12.75 -2.89 -22.99
C ILE A 229 12.55 -1.89 -21.86
N VAL A 230 12.20 -0.66 -22.21
CA VAL A 230 11.82 0.38 -21.24
C VAL A 230 10.29 0.42 -21.14
N VAL A 231 9.78 0.28 -19.92
CA VAL A 231 8.35 0.24 -19.60
C VAL A 231 7.97 1.47 -18.77
N SER A 232 6.78 2.02 -19.03
CA SER A 232 6.15 3.05 -18.20
C SER A 232 5.46 2.42 -17.00
N THR A 233 5.86 2.77 -15.78
CA THR A 233 5.26 2.22 -14.54
C THR A 233 3.85 2.76 -14.28
N GLU A 234 3.49 3.92 -14.82
CA GLU A 234 2.16 4.52 -14.62
C GLU A 234 1.04 3.80 -15.39
N HIS A 235 1.38 3.15 -16.52
CA HIS A 235 0.42 2.57 -17.46
C HIS A 235 0.72 1.12 -17.84
N ASP A 236 1.78 0.54 -17.29
CA ASP A 236 2.27 -0.79 -17.63
C ASP A 236 2.48 -0.98 -19.15
N SER A 237 3.00 0.07 -19.81
CA SER A 237 3.08 0.14 -21.28
C SER A 237 4.51 0.23 -21.80
N TYR A 238 4.75 -0.41 -22.96
CA TYR A 238 6.02 -0.32 -23.67
C TYR A 238 6.30 1.11 -24.16
N ILE A 239 7.52 1.60 -23.94
CA ILE A 239 7.98 2.89 -24.44
C ILE A 239 8.95 2.68 -25.61
N GLU A 240 10.08 2.02 -25.34
CA GLU A 240 11.17 1.85 -26.30
C GLU A 240 11.99 0.59 -25.99
N ARG A 241 12.79 0.14 -26.96
CA ARG A 241 13.80 -0.90 -26.73
C ARG A 241 15.02 -0.24 -26.12
N ALA A 242 15.52 -0.80 -25.02
CA ALA A 242 16.72 -0.26 -24.38
C ALA A 242 17.92 -0.42 -25.33
N LYS A 243 18.75 0.61 -25.41
CA LYS A 243 20.03 0.53 -26.13
C LYS A 243 21.00 -0.25 -25.23
N ALA A 244 21.55 -1.33 -25.77
CA ALA A 244 22.62 -2.09 -25.16
C ALA A 244 23.91 -1.26 -25.09
#